data_AF-A0A818I500-F1
#
_entry.id   AF-A0A818I500-F1
#
_cell.length_a   1.000
_cell.length_b   1.000
_cell.length_c   1.000
_cell.angle_alpha   90.00
_cell.angle_beta   90.00
_cell.angle_gamma   90.00
#
_symmetry.space_group_name_H-M   'P 1'
#
loop_
_entity.id
_entity.type
_entity.pdbx_description
1 polymer ?
#
loop_
_entity_poly.entity_id
_entity_poly.type
_entity_poly.pdbx_seq_one_letter_code
_entity_poly.pdbx_strand_id
1 'polypeptide(L)'
;MRFFKKKSVSPVIPQETSNQIILEEHGSRPISAHTRVSHQIVDVPAGEHVKFSKLLSCCQRCFTKENLKEQALLIGTISAVVLGIGIGIALRTLKCPKNERVDGCRITKEDITYIDFPGLIFVNILKMLILPLIVSSIISSLAQLDGQSAGKMGIRALVYYLGTTLLAAILGIILVLTIRPGTRGGAVEINPNSKAAEGRTIDTVLDLFRNLFPENIVEATFRSAGTDLKVNRTFYFQRQ
;
A
#
# COMPACT_ATOMS: atom_id res chain seq x y z
N MET A 1 30.09 -31.48 40.72
CA MET A 1 31.25 -30.55 40.57
C MET A 1 30.68 -29.16 40.29
N ARG A 2 30.83 -28.15 41.16
CA ARG A 2 32.01 -27.30 41.48
C ARG A 2 32.35 -26.26 40.39
N PHE A 3 32.29 -24.96 40.81
CA PHE A 3 32.83 -23.74 40.16
C PHE A 3 32.16 -23.27 38.85
N PHE A 4 31.99 -21.97 38.54
CA PHE A 4 32.40 -20.67 39.14
C PHE A 4 31.40 -19.57 38.64
N LYS A 5 31.26 -18.30 39.09
CA LYS A 5 31.86 -17.43 40.14
C LYS A 5 30.87 -16.27 40.47
N LYS A 6 31.07 -15.54 41.58
CA LYS A 6 30.33 -14.29 41.96
C LYS A 6 30.90 -13.01 41.31
N LYS A 7 30.07 -11.97 41.15
CA LYS A 7 30.27 -10.54 41.57
C LYS A 7 28.99 -9.74 41.22
N SER A 8 28.13 -9.24 42.12
CA SER A 8 28.27 -8.25 43.21
C SER A 8 28.45 -6.78 42.76
N VAL A 9 27.31 -6.09 42.59
CA VAL A 9 26.94 -4.75 43.11
C VAL A 9 28.02 -3.65 43.17
N SER A 10 27.77 -2.53 42.48
CA SER A 10 27.54 -1.20 43.11
C SER A 10 27.05 -0.15 42.09
N PRO A 11 26.32 0.90 42.52
CA PRO A 11 25.71 1.90 41.63
C PRO A 11 26.68 3.05 41.30
N VAL A 12 26.40 3.78 40.21
CA VAL A 12 27.03 5.08 39.90
C VAL A 12 25.96 6.17 39.89
N ILE A 13 26.21 7.21 40.68
CA ILE A 13 25.36 8.39 40.91
C ILE A 13 25.66 9.45 39.82
N PRO A 14 24.72 10.34 39.44
CA PRO A 14 24.93 11.29 38.35
C PRO A 14 26.01 12.32 38.67
N GLN A 15 26.71 12.79 37.64
CA GLN A 15 27.55 13.98 37.71
C GLN A 15 26.80 15.14 37.06
N GLU A 16 26.41 16.12 37.86
CA GLU A 16 25.96 17.43 37.41
C GLU A 16 26.91 18.49 37.98
N THR A 17 27.46 19.34 37.10
CA THR A 17 27.98 20.68 37.36
C THR A 17 28.39 21.26 36.01
N SER A 18 27.64 22.23 35.49
CA SER A 18 27.90 23.66 35.66
C SER A 18 28.91 24.22 34.67
N ASN A 19 28.40 24.77 33.57
CA ASN A 19 28.91 26.01 33.00
C ASN A 19 27.70 26.90 32.63
N GLN A 20 27.73 28.14 33.09
CA GLN A 20 26.59 29.06 33.14
C GLN A 20 27.05 30.44 32.65
N ILE A 21 26.39 31.01 31.64
CA ILE A 21 26.27 32.47 31.44
C ILE A 21 24.86 32.75 30.85
N ILE A 22 23.87 33.13 31.66
CA ILE A 22 23.31 34.49 31.97
C ILE A 22 22.63 35.25 30.80
N LEU A 23 21.29 35.36 30.88
CA LEU A 23 20.43 36.57 30.97
C LEU A 23 18.99 36.18 30.57
N GLU A 24 18.04 36.13 31.52
CA GLU A 24 16.95 37.13 31.74
C GLU A 24 15.86 37.13 30.64
N GLU A 25 14.54 37.21 30.90
CA GLU A 25 13.83 37.70 32.10
C GLU A 25 12.34 37.20 32.18
N HIS A 26 11.72 37.30 33.36
CA HIS A 26 10.29 37.29 33.74
C HIS A 26 9.26 36.32 33.08
N GLY A 27 8.51 35.55 33.90
CA GLY A 27 7.38 34.75 33.36
C GLY A 27 6.45 33.90 34.25
N SER A 28 6.33 34.12 35.57
CA SER A 28 5.22 33.64 36.43
C SER A 28 4.69 32.16 36.37
N ARG A 29 5.05 31.42 37.44
CA ARG A 29 4.26 30.40 38.18
C ARG A 29 4.16 28.94 37.64
N PRO A 30 4.04 27.94 38.55
CA PRO A 30 4.25 26.53 38.22
C PRO A 30 2.95 25.73 38.08
N ILE A 31 2.95 24.71 37.22
CA ILE A 31 1.97 23.63 37.25
C ILE A 31 2.71 22.29 37.20
N SER A 32 2.49 21.47 38.23
CA SER A 32 3.00 20.11 38.31
C SER A 32 2.35 19.24 37.23
N ALA A 33 3.15 18.80 36.25
CA ALA A 33 2.78 17.77 35.29
C ALA A 33 3.94 16.77 35.22
N HIS A 34 3.94 15.82 36.14
CA HIS A 34 4.93 14.75 36.24
C HIS A 34 4.70 13.73 35.11
N THR A 35 4.94 14.14 33.85
CA THR A 35 4.78 13.31 32.66
C THR A 35 5.85 12.23 32.63
N ARG A 36 5.62 11.17 33.40
CA ARG A 36 6.37 9.93 33.37
C ARG A 36 6.14 9.31 31.99
N VAL A 37 7.04 9.61 31.05
CA VAL A 37 7.16 8.91 29.77
C VAL A 37 7.54 7.47 30.09
N SER A 38 6.53 6.64 30.31
CA SER A 38 6.72 5.19 30.41
C SER A 38 7.18 4.72 29.04
N HIS A 39 8.48 4.40 28.93
CA HIS A 39 8.99 3.51 27.91
C HIS A 39 8.28 2.15 28.06
N GLN A 40 7.09 2.03 27.47
CA GLN A 40 6.45 0.75 27.26
C GLN A 40 7.18 0.07 26.10
N ILE A 41 8.30 -0.56 26.44
CA ILE A 41 8.95 -1.53 25.57
C ILE A 41 7.88 -2.58 25.24
N VAL A 42 7.59 -2.75 23.95
CA VAL A 42 6.70 -3.81 23.49
C VAL A 42 7.49 -5.11 23.59
N ASP A 43 7.45 -5.73 24.77
CA ASP A 43 7.95 -7.08 24.96
C ASP A 43 7.17 -8.03 24.05
N VAL A 44 7.83 -8.51 22.99
CA VAL A 44 7.31 -9.58 22.14
C VAL A 44 7.67 -10.91 22.81
N PRO A 45 6.72 -11.62 23.44
CA PRO A 45 7.04 -12.84 24.19
C PRO A 45 7.48 -13.95 23.24
N ALA A 46 8.75 -14.30 23.30
CA ALA A 46 9.32 -15.40 22.56
C ALA A 46 8.90 -16.75 23.17
N GLY A 47 7.92 -17.40 22.55
CA GLY A 47 7.74 -18.86 22.59
C GLY A 47 7.17 -19.46 23.87
N GLU A 48 5.85 -19.41 24.04
CA GLU A 48 5.11 -20.52 24.67
C GLU A 48 3.73 -20.72 24.03
N HIS A 49 3.21 -21.95 24.04
CA HIS A 49 2.06 -22.35 23.21
C HIS A 49 0.72 -21.74 23.66
N VAL A 50 0.34 -20.61 23.05
CA VAL A 50 -0.99 -20.00 23.23
C VAL A 50 -2.09 -20.95 22.72
N LYS A 51 -2.95 -21.43 23.63
CA LYS A 51 -4.08 -22.32 23.28
C LYS A 51 -5.15 -21.59 22.47
N PHE A 52 -5.06 -21.74 21.15
CA PHE A 52 -5.87 -21.10 20.10
C PHE A 52 -7.39 -21.14 20.34
N SER A 53 -7.93 -22.20 20.97
CA SER A 53 -9.37 -22.36 21.19
C SER A 53 -10.00 -21.42 22.22
N LYS A 54 -9.24 -20.93 23.21
CA LYS A 54 -9.76 -20.00 24.22
C LYS A 54 -9.73 -18.53 23.79
N LEU A 55 -8.85 -18.14 22.87
CA LEU A 55 -8.87 -16.79 22.27
C LEU A 55 -10.14 -16.59 21.42
N LEU A 56 -10.48 -17.57 20.57
CA LEU A 56 -11.67 -17.49 19.70
C LEU A 56 -12.96 -17.26 20.48
N SER A 57 -13.19 -18.05 21.54
CA SER A 57 -14.48 -18.07 22.24
C SER A 57 -14.75 -16.84 23.13
N CYS A 58 -13.70 -16.11 23.54
CA CYS A 58 -13.85 -14.82 24.22
C CYS A 58 -14.13 -13.69 23.22
N CYS A 59 -13.35 -13.62 22.14
CA CYS A 59 -13.45 -12.58 21.12
C CYS A 59 -14.82 -12.58 20.42
N GLN A 60 -15.38 -13.76 20.12
CA GLN A 60 -16.61 -13.90 19.34
C GLN A 60 -17.90 -13.50 20.10
N ARG A 61 -17.85 -13.31 21.43
CA ARG A 61 -19.03 -13.00 22.25
C ARG A 61 -19.23 -11.53 22.62
N CYS A 62 -18.15 -10.75 22.78
CA CYS A 62 -18.27 -9.28 22.81
C CYS A 62 -18.77 -8.72 21.47
N PHE A 63 -18.31 -9.34 20.37
CA PHE A 63 -18.54 -8.90 18.98
C PHE A 63 -20.01 -8.71 18.55
N THR A 64 -21.01 -9.23 19.28
CA THR A 64 -22.39 -9.37 18.76
C THR A 64 -23.51 -8.66 19.52
N LYS A 65 -23.25 -7.97 20.65
CA LYS A 65 -24.33 -7.21 21.34
C LYS A 65 -24.03 -5.75 21.73
N GLU A 66 -22.77 -5.34 21.92
CA GLU A 66 -22.43 -3.92 22.13
C GLU A 66 -21.73 -3.29 20.90
N ASN A 67 -21.36 -4.11 19.91
CA ASN A 67 -20.26 -3.80 18.99
C ASN A 67 -20.68 -3.24 17.61
N LEU A 68 -21.91 -2.73 17.44
CA LEU A 68 -22.31 -2.15 16.14
C LEU A 68 -21.53 -0.86 15.82
N LYS A 69 -21.12 -0.09 16.83
CA LYS A 69 -20.22 1.07 16.66
C LYS A 69 -18.77 0.66 16.41
N GLU A 70 -18.28 -0.37 17.11
CA GLU A 70 -16.88 -0.83 16.98
C GLU A 70 -16.58 -1.41 15.60
N GLN A 71 -17.56 -2.06 14.97
CA GLN A 71 -17.43 -2.70 13.65
C GLN A 71 -18.04 -1.87 12.52
N ALA A 72 -18.43 -0.62 12.79
CA ALA A 72 -19.15 0.25 11.85
C ALA A 72 -18.40 0.46 10.52
N LEU A 73 -17.07 0.55 10.54
CA LEU A 73 -16.26 0.71 9.32
C LEU A 73 -16.37 -0.52 8.40
N LEU A 74 -16.24 -1.73 8.95
CA LEU A 74 -16.28 -2.98 8.18
C LEU A 74 -17.70 -3.26 7.65
N ILE A 75 -18.73 -3.03 8.46
CA ILE A 75 -20.12 -3.14 8.02
C ILE A 75 -20.43 -2.06 6.95
N GLY A 76 -19.87 -0.85 7.10
CA GLY A 76 -19.98 0.23 6.14
C GLY A 76 -19.37 -0.09 4.77
N THR A 77 -18.16 -0.65 4.72
CA THR A 77 -17.52 -1.01 3.42
C THR A 77 -18.24 -2.17 2.73
N ILE A 78 -18.64 -3.21 3.48
CA ILE A 78 -19.37 -4.35 2.92
C ILE A 78 -20.74 -3.91 2.38
N SER A 79 -21.50 -3.14 3.16
CA SER A 79 -22.81 -2.62 2.72
C SER A 79 -22.68 -1.65 1.54
N ALA A 80 -21.67 -0.78 1.51
CA ALA A 80 -21.40 0.09 0.37
C ALA A 80 -21.09 -0.68 -0.92
N VAL A 81 -20.32 -1.78 -0.85
CA VAL A 81 -20.05 -2.64 -2.02
C VAL A 81 -21.32 -3.33 -2.51
N VAL A 82 -22.13 -3.90 -1.60
CA VAL A 82 -23.40 -4.56 -1.96
C VAL A 82 -24.39 -3.57 -2.58
N LEU A 83 -24.53 -2.38 -1.99
CA LEU A 83 -25.39 -1.31 -2.52
C LEU A 83 -24.85 -0.77 -3.86
N GLY A 84 -23.55 -0.57 -4.00
CA GLY A 84 -22.93 -0.13 -5.25
C GLY A 84 -23.13 -1.12 -6.41
N ILE A 85 -22.97 -2.42 -6.15
CA ILE A 85 -23.27 -3.48 -7.13
C ILE A 85 -24.78 -3.52 -7.43
N GLY A 86 -25.63 -3.44 -6.41
CA GLY A 86 -27.09 -3.43 -6.58
C GLY A 86 -27.59 -2.26 -7.42
N ILE A 87 -27.11 -1.05 -7.13
CA ILE A 87 -27.41 0.19 -7.89
C ILE A 87 -26.82 0.09 -9.30
N GLY A 88 -25.60 -0.40 -9.47
CA GLY A 88 -24.98 -0.58 -10.78
C GLY A 88 -25.74 -1.57 -11.68
N ILE A 89 -26.24 -2.67 -11.11
CA ILE A 89 -27.11 -3.62 -11.82
C ILE A 89 -28.48 -2.98 -12.10
N ALA A 90 -29.10 -2.32 -11.13
CA ALA A 90 -30.41 -1.68 -11.30
C ALA A 90 -30.39 -0.57 -12.37
N LEU A 91 -29.35 0.28 -12.39
CA LEU A 91 -29.15 1.29 -13.44
C LEU A 91 -28.99 0.64 -14.82
N ARG A 92 -28.36 -0.53 -14.90
CA ARG A 92 -28.17 -1.29 -16.14
C ARG A 92 -29.44 -2.03 -16.61
N THR A 93 -30.30 -2.47 -15.69
CA THR A 93 -31.54 -3.22 -16.03
C THR A 93 -32.74 -2.31 -16.24
N LEU A 94 -32.90 -1.26 -15.44
CA LEU A 94 -34.09 -0.37 -15.50
C LEU A 94 -34.04 0.60 -16.68
N LYS A 95 -32.85 1.01 -17.14
CA LYS A 95 -32.71 1.95 -18.26
C LYS A 95 -32.59 1.29 -19.64
N CYS A 96 -32.24 0.00 -19.71
CA CYS A 96 -32.11 -0.74 -20.97
C CYS A 96 -33.13 -1.89 -21.12
N PRO A 97 -34.45 -1.60 -21.27
CA PRO A 97 -35.40 -2.62 -21.71
C PRO A 97 -35.03 -3.11 -23.11
N LYS A 98 -35.01 -4.42 -23.32
CA LYS A 98 -34.46 -5.06 -24.54
C LYS A 98 -35.45 -5.15 -25.71
N ASN A 99 -36.58 -4.45 -25.66
CA ASN A 99 -37.76 -4.76 -26.48
C ASN A 99 -38.60 -3.55 -26.91
N GLU A 100 -37.97 -2.50 -27.45
CA GLU A 100 -38.60 -1.61 -28.44
C GLU A 100 -37.50 -1.01 -29.34
N ARG A 101 -37.69 -1.01 -30.66
CA ARG A 101 -36.80 -0.33 -31.62
C ARG A 101 -37.27 1.11 -31.87
N VAL A 102 -37.31 1.94 -30.83
CA VAL A 102 -37.51 3.40 -30.99
C VAL A 102 -36.60 4.17 -30.03
N ASP A 103 -36.00 5.21 -30.58
CA ASP A 103 -34.95 6.07 -30.04
C ASP A 103 -35.19 6.58 -28.61
N GLY A 104 -34.15 6.53 -27.77
CA GLY A 104 -34.17 7.24 -26.48
C GLY A 104 -33.04 6.89 -25.50
N CYS A 105 -32.73 5.61 -25.28
CA CYS A 105 -31.72 5.23 -24.28
C CYS A 105 -30.28 5.25 -24.82
N ARG A 106 -29.79 6.46 -25.11
CA ARG A 106 -28.35 6.72 -25.05
C ARG A 106 -28.08 7.24 -23.65
N ILE A 107 -27.42 6.44 -22.80
CA ILE A 107 -26.74 7.03 -21.65
C ILE A 107 -25.65 7.91 -22.25
N THR A 108 -25.88 9.22 -22.25
CA THR A 108 -24.89 10.17 -22.76
C THR A 108 -23.64 10.07 -21.89
N LYS A 109 -22.46 10.24 -22.49
CA LYS A 109 -21.19 10.13 -21.74
C LYS A 109 -21.14 11.08 -20.54
N GLU A 110 -21.85 12.20 -20.65
CA GLU A 110 -22.13 13.19 -19.61
C GLU A 110 -22.80 12.57 -18.37
N ASP A 111 -23.90 11.81 -18.50
CA ASP A 111 -24.60 11.16 -17.38
C ASP A 111 -23.69 10.20 -16.59
N ILE A 112 -22.87 9.42 -17.31
CA ILE A 112 -21.89 8.50 -16.68
C ILE A 112 -20.84 9.31 -15.92
N THR A 113 -20.39 10.43 -16.48
CA THR A 113 -19.38 11.31 -15.88
C THR A 113 -19.87 11.92 -14.57
N TYR A 114 -21.16 12.32 -14.49
CA TYR A 114 -21.75 12.80 -13.24
C TYR A 114 -21.87 11.72 -12.16
N ILE A 115 -22.15 10.47 -12.53
CA ILE A 115 -22.24 9.34 -11.58
C ILE A 115 -20.85 8.90 -11.09
N ASP A 116 -19.82 8.96 -11.94
CA ASP A 116 -18.44 8.60 -11.58
C ASP A 116 -17.71 9.70 -10.79
N PHE A 117 -18.14 10.96 -10.90
CA PHE A 117 -17.54 12.12 -10.24
C PHE A 117 -17.15 11.92 -8.75
N PRO A 118 -18.03 11.43 -7.84
CA PRO A 118 -17.63 11.18 -6.45
C PRO A 118 -16.53 10.11 -6.30
N GLY A 119 -16.51 9.09 -7.17
CA GLY A 119 -15.45 8.08 -7.21
C GLY A 119 -14.11 8.67 -7.68
N LEU A 120 -14.14 9.50 -8.71
CA LEU A 120 -12.97 10.22 -9.23
C LEU A 120 -12.36 11.14 -8.16
N ILE A 121 -13.18 11.93 -7.45
CA ILE A 121 -12.71 12.80 -6.36
C ILE A 121 -12.09 11.98 -5.22
N PHE A 122 -12.73 10.88 -4.80
CA PHE A 122 -12.20 9.99 -3.77
C PHE A 122 -10.82 9.41 -4.15
N VAL A 123 -10.67 8.88 -5.37
CA VAL A 123 -9.40 8.34 -5.86
C VAL A 123 -8.32 9.41 -5.95
N ASN A 124 -8.66 10.65 -6.32
CA ASN A 124 -7.71 11.76 -6.39
C ASN A 124 -7.24 12.21 -4.99
N ILE A 125 -8.13 12.24 -3.99
CA ILE A 125 -7.76 12.50 -2.59
C ILE A 125 -6.80 11.41 -2.08
N LEU A 126 -7.10 10.12 -2.33
CA LEU A 126 -6.19 9.04 -1.95
C LEU A 126 -4.81 9.17 -2.61
N LYS A 127 -4.74 9.49 -3.91
CA LYS A 127 -3.47 9.68 -4.63
C LYS A 127 -2.61 10.79 -4.01
N MET A 128 -3.20 11.91 -3.60
CA MET A 128 -2.45 12.99 -2.93
C MET A 128 -1.96 12.61 -1.53
N LEU A 129 -2.67 11.74 -0.80
CA LEU A 129 -2.26 11.27 0.53
C LEU A 129 -1.16 10.21 0.49
N ILE A 130 -1.12 9.36 -0.54
CA ILE A 130 -0.16 8.24 -0.64
C ILE A 130 1.30 8.72 -0.56
N LEU A 131 1.65 9.79 -1.28
CA LEU A 131 3.04 10.25 -1.38
C LEU A 131 3.64 10.71 -0.04
N PRO A 132 3.06 11.68 0.70
CA PRO A 132 3.64 12.12 1.98
C PRO A 132 3.60 11.01 3.04
N LEU A 133 2.60 10.13 3.02
CA LEU A 133 2.49 9.02 3.98
C LEU A 133 3.57 7.96 3.76
N ILE A 134 3.87 7.57 2.51
CA ILE A 134 4.94 6.60 2.23
C ILE A 134 6.30 7.15 2.66
N VAL A 135 6.65 8.38 2.26
CA VAL A 135 7.97 8.96 2.54
C VAL A 135 8.20 9.12 4.05
N SER A 136 7.23 9.70 4.77
CA SER A 136 7.33 9.87 6.24
C SER A 136 7.35 8.54 6.99
N SER A 137 6.55 7.55 6.57
CA SER A 137 6.54 6.22 7.17
C SER A 137 7.88 5.51 6.99
N ILE A 138 8.47 5.51 5.79
CA ILE A 138 9.76 4.84 5.52
C ILE A 138 10.88 5.51 6.33
N ILE A 139 10.97 6.85 6.33
CA ILE A 139 12.01 7.57 7.07
C ILE A 139 11.90 7.28 8.58
N SER A 140 10.69 7.37 9.14
CA SER A 140 10.45 7.08 10.57
C SER A 140 10.78 5.63 10.95
N SER A 141 10.43 4.66 10.09
CA SER A 141 10.76 3.24 10.32
C SER A 141 12.26 2.95 10.25
N LEU A 142 13.00 3.59 9.33
CA LEU A 142 14.44 3.40 9.19
C LEU A 142 15.23 4.12 10.30
N ALA A 143 14.80 5.29 10.75
CA ALA A 143 15.46 6.06 11.80
C ALA A 143 15.46 5.37 13.19
N GLN A 144 14.54 4.42 13.41
CA GLN A 144 14.41 3.69 14.67
C GLN A 144 15.27 2.41 14.76
N LEU A 145 15.86 1.94 13.65
CA LEU A 145 16.64 0.70 13.61
C LEU A 145 18.14 0.98 13.44
N ASP A 146 18.96 0.28 14.23
CA ASP A 146 20.41 0.22 14.00
C ASP A 146 20.73 -0.39 12.62
N GLY A 147 21.68 0.21 11.91
CA GLY A 147 21.99 -0.14 10.51
C GLY A 147 22.40 -1.59 10.29
N GLN A 148 23.11 -2.21 11.25
CA GLN A 148 23.50 -3.62 11.13
C GLN A 148 22.29 -4.55 11.29
N SER A 149 21.34 -4.18 12.14
CA SER A 149 20.09 -4.92 12.35
C SER A 149 19.11 -4.71 11.19
N ALA A 150 19.00 -3.47 10.70
CA ALA A 150 18.20 -3.10 9.53
C ALA A 150 18.61 -3.90 8.28
N GLY A 151 19.92 -3.99 7.98
CA GLY A 151 20.41 -4.76 6.83
C GLY A 151 20.06 -6.26 6.92
N LYS A 152 20.23 -6.88 8.10
CA LYS A 152 19.89 -8.29 8.32
C LYS A 152 18.39 -8.56 8.19
N MET A 153 17.55 -7.66 8.68
CA MET A 153 16.10 -7.75 8.55
C MET A 153 15.65 -7.53 7.09
N GLY A 154 16.21 -6.53 6.41
CA GLY A 154 15.92 -6.19 5.02
C GLY A 154 16.28 -7.31 4.05
N ILE A 155 17.44 -7.95 4.19
CA ILE A 155 17.84 -9.08 3.33
C ILE A 155 16.89 -10.28 3.51
N ARG A 156 16.49 -10.60 4.75
CA ARG A 156 15.52 -11.68 5.02
C ARG A 156 14.15 -11.36 4.40
N ALA A 157 13.68 -10.13 4.52
CA ALA A 157 12.44 -9.67 3.91
C ALA A 157 12.51 -9.71 2.37
N LEU A 158 13.61 -9.28 1.76
CA LEU A 158 13.82 -9.31 0.31
C LEU A 158 13.80 -10.73 -0.24
N VAL A 159 14.53 -11.67 0.37
CA VAL A 159 14.53 -13.09 -0.03
C VAL A 159 13.14 -13.71 0.11
N TYR A 160 12.43 -13.39 1.20
CA TYR A 160 11.04 -13.84 1.41
C TYR A 160 10.09 -13.30 0.32
N TYR A 161 10.15 -12.01 0.02
CA TYR A 161 9.32 -11.39 -1.01
C TYR A 161 9.63 -11.92 -2.41
N LEU A 162 10.89 -12.04 -2.80
CA LEU A 162 11.27 -12.62 -4.10
C LEU A 162 10.83 -14.08 -4.21
N GLY A 163 11.03 -14.89 -3.18
CA GLY A 163 10.60 -16.30 -3.17
C GLY A 163 9.09 -16.46 -3.31
N THR A 164 8.31 -15.73 -2.52
CA THR A 164 6.84 -15.84 -2.54
C THR A 164 6.22 -15.22 -3.80
N THR A 165 6.78 -14.12 -4.32
CA THR A 165 6.28 -13.51 -5.57
C THR A 165 6.57 -14.36 -6.79
N LEU A 166 7.73 -15.01 -6.89
CA LEU A 166 8.03 -15.96 -7.96
C LEU A 166 7.08 -17.17 -7.91
N LEU A 167 6.85 -17.74 -6.73
CA LEU A 167 5.92 -18.86 -6.56
C LEU A 167 4.48 -18.46 -6.92
N ALA A 168 4.01 -17.29 -6.47
CA ALA A 168 2.70 -16.75 -6.79
C ALA A 168 2.54 -16.45 -8.30
N ALA A 169 3.58 -15.92 -8.96
CA ALA A 169 3.58 -15.66 -10.38
C ALA A 169 3.50 -16.96 -11.20
N ILE A 170 4.26 -17.99 -10.83
CA ILE A 170 4.20 -19.31 -11.48
C ILE A 170 2.79 -19.91 -11.33
N LEU A 171 2.21 -19.89 -10.12
CA LEU A 171 0.85 -20.37 -9.88
C LEU A 171 -0.19 -19.57 -10.67
N GLY A 172 -0.04 -18.24 -10.75
CA GLY A 172 -0.93 -17.37 -11.54
C GLY A 172 -0.85 -17.64 -13.04
N ILE A 173 0.36 -17.86 -13.58
CA ILE A 173 0.58 -18.21 -14.99
C ILE A 173 -0.04 -19.58 -15.31
N ILE A 174 0.16 -20.58 -14.45
CA ILE A 174 -0.47 -21.90 -14.61
C ILE A 174 -2.00 -21.76 -14.60
N LEU A 175 -2.55 -21.04 -13.62
CA LEU A 175 -4.00 -20.86 -13.47
C LEU A 175 -4.64 -20.14 -14.67
N VAL A 176 -4.04 -19.05 -15.16
CA VAL A 176 -4.57 -18.31 -16.31
C VAL A 176 -4.46 -19.09 -17.62
N LEU A 177 -3.38 -19.87 -17.82
CA LEU A 177 -3.19 -20.72 -19.00
C LEU A 177 -4.10 -21.96 -19.01
N THR A 178 -4.49 -22.47 -17.82
CA THR A 178 -5.44 -23.58 -17.67
C THR A 178 -6.89 -23.12 -17.81
N ILE A 179 -7.31 -22.06 -17.11
CA ILE A 179 -8.70 -21.57 -17.15
C ILE A 179 -8.99 -20.81 -18.45
N ARG A 180 -7.98 -20.13 -19.03
CA ARG A 180 -8.07 -19.27 -20.23
C ARG A 180 -9.25 -18.29 -20.18
N PRO A 181 -9.34 -17.44 -19.13
CA PRO A 181 -10.40 -16.44 -19.01
C PRO A 181 -10.38 -15.52 -20.25
N GLY A 182 -11.56 -15.15 -20.74
CA GLY A 182 -11.72 -14.30 -21.93
C GLY A 182 -11.97 -15.04 -23.26
N THR A 183 -11.63 -16.33 -23.38
CA THR A 183 -11.83 -17.09 -24.64
C THR A 183 -13.29 -17.44 -24.97
N ARG A 184 -14.21 -17.29 -24.02
CA ARG A 184 -15.61 -17.77 -24.10
C ARG A 184 -16.68 -16.65 -24.15
N GLY A 185 -16.29 -15.40 -24.42
CA GLY A 185 -17.17 -14.24 -24.21
C GLY A 185 -17.09 -13.14 -25.26
N GLY A 186 -17.39 -13.47 -26.52
CA GLY A 186 -17.45 -12.50 -27.62
C GLY A 186 -16.08 -12.06 -28.14
N ALA A 187 -16.03 -11.61 -29.40
CA ALA A 187 -14.83 -10.98 -29.93
C ALA A 187 -14.64 -9.64 -29.22
N VAL A 188 -13.62 -9.54 -28.37
CA VAL A 188 -13.11 -8.24 -27.93
C VAL A 188 -12.54 -7.57 -29.18
N GLU A 189 -13.15 -6.47 -29.61
CA GLU A 189 -12.60 -5.65 -30.69
C GLU A 189 -11.30 -5.00 -30.22
N ILE A 190 -10.19 -5.72 -30.41
CA ILE A 190 -8.85 -5.19 -30.22
C ILE A 190 -8.66 -4.12 -31.30
N ASN A 191 -8.82 -2.86 -30.91
CA ASN A 191 -8.64 -1.72 -31.80
C ASN A 191 -7.25 -1.80 -32.45
N PRO A 192 -7.12 -2.00 -33.78
CA PRO A 192 -5.82 -2.20 -34.43
C PRO A 192 -4.93 -0.95 -34.40
N ASN A 193 -5.48 0.20 -34.02
CA ASN A 193 -4.73 1.44 -33.78
C ASN A 193 -4.25 1.58 -32.32
N SER A 194 -4.53 0.61 -31.43
CA SER A 194 -3.82 0.55 -30.16
C SER A 194 -2.36 0.24 -30.44
N LYS A 195 -1.50 1.25 -30.34
CA LYS A 195 -0.05 1.08 -30.39
C LYS A 195 0.36 0.18 -29.23
N ALA A 196 0.47 -1.11 -29.47
CA ALA A 196 1.23 -1.99 -28.59
C ALA A 196 2.62 -1.37 -28.44
N ALA A 197 3.10 -1.23 -27.21
CA ALA A 197 4.40 -0.62 -26.96
C ALA A 197 5.50 -1.52 -27.56
N GLU A 198 5.95 -1.18 -28.77
CA GLU A 198 6.97 -1.91 -29.54
C GLU A 198 8.38 -1.58 -29.01
N GLY A 199 8.53 -1.64 -27.68
CA GLY A 199 9.80 -1.53 -26.97
C GLY A 199 10.45 -2.89 -26.80
N ARG A 200 11.79 -2.96 -26.83
CA ARG A 200 12.49 -4.21 -26.56
C ARG A 200 12.46 -4.43 -25.05
N THR A 201 12.45 -5.69 -24.60
CA THR A 201 12.48 -6.02 -23.16
C THR A 201 13.69 -5.40 -22.45
N ILE A 202 14.80 -5.21 -23.17
CA ILE A 202 16.00 -4.52 -22.68
C ILE A 202 15.68 -3.06 -22.33
N ASP A 203 14.93 -2.34 -23.16
CA ASP A 203 14.56 -0.95 -22.93
C ASP A 203 13.68 -0.82 -21.67
N THR A 204 12.73 -1.74 -21.48
CA THR A 204 11.90 -1.80 -20.26
C THR A 204 12.72 -2.04 -18.99
N VAL A 205 13.75 -2.91 -19.05
CA VAL A 205 14.65 -3.15 -17.92
C VAL A 205 15.54 -1.93 -17.65
N LEU A 206 16.06 -1.28 -18.70
CA LEU A 206 16.82 -0.04 -18.58
C LEU A 206 15.96 1.09 -17.98
N ASP A 207 14.69 1.20 -18.39
CA ASP A 207 13.75 2.18 -17.83
C ASP A 207 13.41 1.88 -16.37
N LEU A 208 13.34 0.63 -15.94
CA LEU A 208 13.24 0.29 -14.51
C LEU A 208 14.45 0.81 -13.72
N PHE A 209 15.68 0.61 -14.23
CA PHE A 209 16.89 1.13 -13.57
C PHE A 209 16.98 2.66 -13.59
N ARG A 210 16.53 3.32 -14.67
CA ARG A 210 16.42 4.79 -14.75
C ARG A 210 15.43 5.34 -13.73
N ASN A 211 14.27 4.69 -13.55
CA ASN A 211 13.29 5.08 -12.54
C ASN A 211 13.74 4.79 -11.09
N LEU A 212 14.66 3.85 -10.88
CA LEU A 212 15.25 3.57 -9.56
C LEU A 212 16.23 4.68 -9.11
N PHE A 213 16.91 5.33 -10.05
CA PHE A 213 17.86 6.42 -9.81
C PHE A 213 17.47 7.67 -10.62
N PRO A 214 16.40 8.40 -10.22
CA PRO A 214 15.93 9.55 -10.95
C PRO A 214 16.91 10.73 -10.89
N GLU A 215 17.02 11.48 -11.98
CA GLU A 215 17.86 12.67 -12.09
C GLU A 215 17.41 13.82 -11.17
N ASN A 216 16.12 13.85 -10.83
CA ASN A 216 15.54 14.82 -9.90
C ASN A 216 14.46 14.15 -9.02
N ILE A 217 14.67 14.18 -7.70
CA ILE A 217 13.75 13.59 -6.71
C ILE A 217 12.37 14.24 -6.78
N VAL A 218 12.29 15.55 -7.00
CA VAL A 218 11.02 16.27 -7.07
C VAL A 218 10.26 15.88 -8.35
N GLU A 219 10.94 15.79 -9.49
CA GLU A 219 10.28 15.37 -10.74
C GLU A 219 9.82 13.91 -10.70
N ALA A 220 10.60 13.02 -10.08
CA ALA A 220 10.24 11.60 -9.89
C ALA A 220 8.94 11.38 -9.09
N THR A 221 8.49 12.38 -8.30
CA THR A 221 7.22 12.28 -7.57
C THR A 221 5.98 12.35 -8.46
N PHE A 222 6.09 12.99 -9.64
CA PHE A 222 4.95 13.23 -10.55
C PHE A 222 5.19 12.77 -11.99
N ARG A 223 6.41 12.32 -12.33
CA ARG A 223 6.75 11.73 -13.63
C ARG A 223 7.59 10.48 -13.46
N SER A 224 7.39 9.52 -14.36
CA SER A 224 8.24 8.34 -14.53
C SER A 224 8.86 8.38 -15.91
N ALA A 225 10.13 7.98 -16.01
CA ALA A 225 10.84 7.86 -17.28
C ALA A 225 10.34 6.64 -18.07
N GLY A 226 10.23 6.79 -19.39
CA GLY A 226 9.90 5.70 -20.31
C GLY A 226 10.36 6.03 -21.71
N THR A 227 10.92 5.04 -22.40
CA THR A 227 11.46 5.19 -23.77
C THR A 227 10.42 4.82 -24.82
N ASP A 228 10.06 5.80 -25.66
CA ASP A 228 9.29 5.57 -26.90
C ASP A 228 10.29 5.35 -28.05
N LEU A 229 10.46 4.08 -28.44
CA LEU A 229 11.23 3.74 -29.64
C LEU A 229 10.39 4.06 -30.89
N LYS A 230 10.64 5.22 -31.48
CA LYS A 230 10.18 5.52 -32.84
C LYS A 230 10.92 4.63 -33.84
N VAL A 231 10.41 3.43 -34.07
CA VAL A 231 10.88 2.51 -35.12
C VAL A 231 10.73 3.20 -36.48
N ASN A 232 11.83 3.74 -37.00
CA ASN A 232 11.86 4.40 -38.30
C ASN A 232 11.81 3.34 -39.42
N ARG A 233 10.59 2.87 -39.73
CA ARG A 233 10.32 1.78 -40.68
C ARG A 233 10.85 2.02 -42.10
N THR A 234 11.23 3.25 -42.43
CA THR A 234 11.71 3.70 -43.73
C THR A 234 12.98 2.99 -44.22
N PHE A 235 13.83 2.46 -43.31
CA PHE A 235 15.10 1.82 -43.70
C PHE A 235 14.98 0.36 -44.17
N TYR A 236 13.85 -0.32 -43.95
CA TYR A 236 13.68 -1.71 -44.39
C TYR A 236 13.22 -1.86 -45.86
N PHE A 237 12.70 -0.78 -46.48
CA PHE A 237 12.17 -0.82 -47.85
C PHE A 237 13.19 -0.41 -48.93
N GLN A 238 14.45 -0.16 -48.56
CA GLN A 238 15.55 0.25 -49.46
C GLN A 238 16.57 -0.89 -49.68
N ARG A 239 16.21 -2.14 -49.39
CA ARG A 239 17.08 -3.32 -49.55
C ARG A 239 16.34 -4.60 -49.95
N GLN A 240 15.37 -4.45 -50.85
CA GLN A 240 14.72 -5.49 -51.64
C GLN A 240 14.76 -5.05 -53.11
#